data_AF-A0AAE4A805-F1
#
_entry.id   AF-A0AAE4A805-F1
#
_cell.length_a   1.000
_cell.length_b   1.000
_cell.length_c   1.000
_cell.angle_alpha   90.00
_cell.angle_beta   90.00
_cell.angle_gamma   90.00
#
_symmetry.space_group_name_H-M   'P 1'
#
loop_
_entity.id
_entity.type
_entity.pdbx_description
1 polymer ?
#
loop_
_entity_poly.entity_id
_entity_poly.type
_entity_poly.pdbx_seq_one_letter_code
_entity_poly.pdbx_strand_id
1 'polypeptide(L)' 'MAALRTQIYLTSDQRERLDEIGRREGKPLAELVRAAVDEYLAHTAPDAQIALDATFGAVPDLTVPARDEWDRA' A
#
# COMPACT_ATOMS: atom_id res chain seq x y z
N MET A 1 0.23 -14.52 8.63
CA MET A 1 1.70 -14.70 8.60
C MET A 1 2.28 -14.21 9.92
N ALA A 2 3.39 -14.79 10.41
CA ALA A 2 4.04 -14.33 11.63
C ALA A 2 4.76 -12.99 11.38
N ALA A 3 4.76 -12.11 12.37
CA ALA A 3 5.48 -10.84 12.27
C ALA A 3 7.00 -11.10 12.27
N LEU A 4 7.71 -10.51 11.30
CA LEU A 4 9.17 -10.50 11.27
C LEU A 4 9.69 -9.34 12.11
N ARG A 5 10.76 -9.58 12.89
CA ARG A 5 11.40 -8.52 13.68
C ARG A 5 12.27 -7.66 12.76
N THR A 6 11.91 -6.39 12.66
CA THR A 6 12.66 -5.39 11.88
C THR A 6 13.08 -4.25 12.81
N GLN A 7 14.32 -3.79 12.65
CA GLN A 7 14.81 -2.58 13.30
C GLN A 7 14.75 -1.42 12.31
N ILE A 8 14.21 -0.29 12.76
CA ILE A 8 14.12 0.94 11.96
C ILE A 8 14.80 2.08 12.71
N TYR A 9 15.37 3.02 11.97
CA TYR A 9 15.91 4.25 12.52
C TYR A 9 14.85 5.34 12.40
N LEU A 10 14.64 6.08 13.49
CA LEU A 10 13.77 7.25 13.57
C LEU A 10 14.60 8.41 14.10
N THR A 11 14.28 9.62 13.68
CA THR A 11 14.77 10.81 14.37
C THR A 11 14.14 10.90 15.77
N SER A 12 14.74 11.67 16.68
CA SER A 12 14.15 11.99 17.98
C SER A 12 12.73 12.50 17.83
N ASP A 13 12.53 13.46 16.92
CA ASP A 13 11.26 14.14 16.71
C ASP A 13 10.19 13.18 16.16
N GLN A 14 10.57 12.25 15.27
CA GLN A 14 9.64 11.22 14.78
C GLN A 14 9.20 10.30 15.90
N ARG A 15 10.14 9.91 16.78
CA ARG A 15 9.82 9.05 17.92
C ARG A 15 8.90 9.75 18.92
N GLU A 16 9.19 11.00 19.26
CA GLU A 16 8.36 11.80 20.17
C GLU A 16 6.92 11.95 19.64
N ARG A 17 6.76 12.27 18.36
CA ARG A 17 5.44 12.39 17.72
C ARG A 17 4.68 11.06 17.73
N LEU A 18 5.34 9.93 17.46
CA LEU A 18 4.71 8.61 17.52
C LEU A 18 4.30 8.24 18.95
N ASP A 19 5.11 8.57 19.95
CA ASP A 19 4.77 8.33 21.36
C ASP A 19 3.59 9.21 21.83
N GLU A 20 3.47 10.45 21.33
CA GLU A 20 2.30 11.30 21.55
C GLU A 20 1.02 10.73 20.93
N ILE A 21 1.09 10.29 19.67
CA ILE A 21 -0.03 9.65 18.97
C ILE A 21 -0.44 8.37 19.69
N GLY A 22 0.53 7.53 20.08
CA GLY A 22 0.26 6.27 20.79
C GLY A 22 -0.42 6.49 22.13
N ARG A 23 0.02 7.51 22.90
CA ARG A 23 -0.64 7.89 24.15
C ARG A 23 -2.08 8.38 23.93
N ARG A 24 -2.31 9.19 22.89
CA ARG A 24 -3.64 9.72 22.57
C ARG A 24 -4.61 8.63 22.12
N GLU A 25 -4.13 7.65 21.37
CA GLU A 25 -4.96 6.60 20.77
C GLU A 25 -5.00 5.29 21.58
N GLY A 26 -4.19 5.17 22.63
CA GLY A 26 -4.06 3.93 23.40
C GLY A 26 -3.40 2.79 22.62
N LYS A 27 -2.59 3.10 21.61
CA LYS A 27 -1.97 2.13 20.71
C LYS A 27 -0.47 1.99 20.96
N PRO A 28 0.09 0.77 20.88
CA PRO A 28 1.53 0.57 20.97
C PRO A 28 2.23 1.06 19.70
N LEU A 29 3.49 1.51 19.84
CA LEU A 29 4.33 1.99 18.74
C LEU A 29 4.37 1.02 17.54
N ALA A 30 4.46 -0.28 17.81
CA ALA A 30 4.51 -1.30 16.76
C ALA A 30 3.23 -1.35 15.91
N GLU A 31 2.07 -1.06 16.50
CA GLU A 31 0.80 -1.00 15.76
C GLU A 31 0.74 0.26 14.90
N LEU A 32 1.17 1.41 15.43
CA LEU A 32 1.24 2.66 14.66
C LEU A 32 2.17 2.54 13.45
N VAL A 33 3.37 1.98 13.66
CA VAL A 33 4.34 1.77 12.58
C VAL A 33 3.78 0.81 11.53
N ARG A 34 3.13 -0.29 11.95
CA ARG A 34 2.51 -1.22 11.00
C ARG A 34 1.42 -0.55 10.18
N ALA A 35 0.51 0.19 10.82
CA ALA A 35 -0.57 0.89 10.12
C ALA A 35 -0.02 1.91 9.11
N ALA A 36 1.02 2.66 9.47
CA ALA A 36 1.65 3.61 8.56
C ALA A 36 2.33 2.91 7.35
N VAL A 37 2.95 1.75 7.56
CA VAL A 37 3.52 0.95 6.47
C VAL A 37 2.41 0.38 5.58
N ASP A 38 1.33 -0.16 6.17
CA ASP A 38 0.19 -0.69 5.42
C ASP A 38 -0.44 0.39 4.53
N GLU A 39 -0.65 1.60 5.06
CA GLU A 39 -1.14 2.76 4.32
C GLU A 39 -0.18 3.18 3.19
N TYR A 40 1.12 3.27 3.48
CA TYR A 40 2.14 3.59 2.47
C TYR A 40 2.15 2.57 1.32
N LEU A 41 2.07 1.28 1.63
CA LEU A 41 2.06 0.21 0.63
C LEU A 41 0.76 0.21 -0.19
N ALA A 42 -0.38 0.47 0.45
CA ALA A 42 -1.67 0.59 -0.24
C ALA A 42 -1.66 1.73 -1.28
N HIS A 43 -0.95 2.82 -1.02
CA HIS A 43 -0.82 3.94 -1.96
C HIS A 43 0.31 3.77 -2.98
N THR A 44 1.24 2.83 -2.76
CA THR A 44 2.38 2.60 -3.66
C THR A 44 2.06 1.60 -4.77
N ALA A 45 1.09 0.71 -4.56
CA ALA A 45 0.54 -0.10 -5.63
C ALA A 45 -0.56 0.72 -6.33
N PRO A 46 -0.33 1.35 -7.49
CA PRO A 46 -1.47 1.76 -8.31
C PRO A 46 -2.25 0.48 -8.59
N ASP A 47 -3.52 0.47 -8.19
CA ASP A 47 -4.41 -0.58 -8.66
C ASP A 47 -4.38 -0.50 -10.19
N ALA A 48 -3.74 -1.49 -10.79
CA ALA A 48 -3.55 -1.54 -12.23
C ALA A 48 -4.90 -1.43 -12.93
N GLN A 49 -5.97 -1.96 -12.33
CA GLN A 49 -7.32 -1.83 -12.85
C GLN A 49 -7.81 -0.38 -12.78
N ILE A 50 -7.63 0.33 -11.65
CA ILE A 50 -7.99 1.76 -11.55
C ILE A 50 -7.20 2.61 -12.55
N ALA A 51 -5.89 2.35 -12.70
CA ALA A 51 -5.06 3.06 -13.66
C ALA A 51 -5.46 2.77 -15.12
N LEU A 52 -5.79 1.53 -15.43
CA LEU A 52 -6.29 1.10 -16.75
C LEU A 52 -7.68 1.69 -17.01
N ASP A 53 -8.60 1.66 -16.05
CA ASP A 53 -9.93 2.24 -16.16
C ASP A 53 -9.87 3.77 -16.36
N ALA A 54 -8.98 4.46 -15.63
CA ALA A 54 -8.75 5.89 -15.84
C ALA A 54 -8.15 6.23 -17.22
N THR A 55 -7.38 5.31 -17.81
CA THR A 55 -6.68 5.52 -19.09
C THR A 55 -7.49 5.03 -20.30
N PHE A 56 -8.24 3.94 -20.15
CA PHE A 56 -8.94 3.22 -21.22
C PHE A 56 -10.46 3.13 -21.01
N GLY A 57 -11.01 3.66 -19.91
CA GLY A 57 -12.43 3.53 -19.53
C GLY A 57 -13.45 4.27 -20.41
N ALA A 58 -13.08 4.70 -21.61
CA ALA A 58 -13.98 5.39 -22.53
C ALA A 58 -14.94 4.46 -23.29
N VAL A 59 -14.76 3.13 -23.22
CA VAL A 59 -15.60 2.16 -23.96
C VAL A 59 -15.86 0.90 -23.12
N PRO A 60 -16.86 0.91 -22.22
CA PRO A 60 -17.14 -0.21 -21.31
C PRO A 60 -17.58 -1.50 -22.02
N ASP A 61 -18.15 -1.39 -23.22
CA ASP A 61 -18.60 -2.52 -24.03
C ASP A 61 -17.55 -2.98 -25.07
N LEU A 62 -16.31 -2.52 -24.96
CA LEU A 62 -15.25 -2.91 -25.88
C LEU A 62 -14.89 -4.38 -25.67
N THR A 63 -15.24 -5.21 -26.64
CA THR A 63 -14.81 -6.61 -26.65
C THR A 63 -13.35 -6.66 -27.11
N VAL A 64 -12.43 -6.87 -26.18
CA VAL A 64 -11.00 -7.01 -26.49
C VAL A 64 -10.75 -8.42 -27.03
N PRO A 65 -10.21 -8.58 -28.26
CA PRO A 65 -9.87 -9.90 -28.79
C PRO A 65 -8.77 -10.56 -27.96
N ALA A 66 -8.86 -11.88 -27.81
CA ALA A 66 -7.87 -12.66 -27.08
C ALA A 66 -6.47 -12.48 -27.69
N ARG A 67 -5.44 -12.40 -26.84
CA ARG A 67 -4.02 -12.32 -27.22
C ARG A 67 -3.27 -13.60 -26.89
N ASP A 68 -3.92 -14.73 -27.15
CA ASP A 68 -3.34 -16.07 -27.04
C ASP A 68 -2.03 -16.23 -27.84
N GLU A 69 -1.85 -15.43 -28.89
CA GLU A 69 -0.60 -15.31 -29.66
C GLU A 69 0.64 -14.87 -28.83
N TRP A 70 0.46 -14.26 -27.66
CA TRP A 70 1.55 -13.74 -26.81
C TRP A 70 2.02 -14.77 -25.78
N ASP A 71 1.23 -15.80 -25.51
CA ASP A 71 1.57 -16.92 -24.62
C ASP A 71 2.50 -17.94 -25.30
N ARG A 72 3.39 -17.48 -26.19
CA ARG A 72 4.43 -18.34 -26.77
C ARG A 72 5.53 -18.59 -25.74
N ALA A 73 5.50 -19.80 -25.19
CA ALA A 73 6.56 -20.42 -24.39
C ALA A 73 7.90 -20.53 -25.14
#